data_AF-A0A423F4G2-F1
#
_entry.id   AF-A0A423F4G2-F1
#
_cell.length_a   1.000
_cell.length_b   1.000
_cell.length_c   1.000
_cell.angle_alpha   90.00
_cell.angle_beta   90.00
_cell.angle_gamma   90.00
#
_symmetry.space_group_name_H-M   'P 1'
#
loop_
_entity.id
_entity.type
_entity.pdbx_description
1 polymer ?
#
loop_
_entity_poly.entity_id
_entity_poly.type
_entity_poly.pdbx_seq_one_letter_code
_entity_poly.pdbx_strand_id
1 'polypeptide(L)'
;MPLSPYLHTVDLCVLFYCRASGELKLLLNKRDAEPFAGHWALPGVVVNGGVQDLSLKDAVERLRASDKVGLDLAWSEQVGTVGDAFRDPRCWSSSTYYLAIVADEVELGEHQAWFSLAGVADGSIKLPFDHNSIVAAVQERLFSKSLYSSLPLMFLGDEFSAPEATMIFSLVLARPVLKTSIRQRLLKLTEAGYLRETGRKKNGEGGRPQATVAVLKPGEIYFFDRSFAE
;
A
#
# COMPACT_ATOMS: atom_id res chain seq x y z
N MET A 1 0.71 38.34 -17.85
CA MET A 1 0.95 37.13 -18.66
C MET A 1 -0.06 36.07 -18.25
N PRO A 2 -0.70 35.32 -19.17
CA PRO A 2 -1.49 34.17 -18.80
C PRO A 2 -0.59 33.09 -18.19
N LEU A 3 -1.10 32.33 -17.22
CA LEU A 3 -0.39 31.19 -16.66
C LEU A 3 -0.30 30.07 -17.70
N SER A 4 0.85 29.39 -17.77
CA SER A 4 0.99 28.17 -18.56
C SER A 4 0.07 27.08 -18.01
N PRO A 5 -0.45 26.16 -18.86
CA PRO A 5 -1.24 25.02 -18.41
C PRO A 5 -0.48 24.19 -17.36
N TYR A 6 -1.18 23.80 -16.31
CA TYR A 6 -0.65 23.03 -15.18
C TYR A 6 -1.66 21.97 -14.75
N LEU A 7 -1.18 20.74 -14.49
CA LEU A 7 -1.97 19.67 -13.92
C LEU A 7 -1.38 19.22 -12.59
N HIS A 8 -2.22 19.12 -11.57
CA HIS A 8 -1.88 18.44 -10.33
C HIS A 8 -2.74 17.19 -10.19
N THR A 9 -2.11 16.05 -9.92
CA THR A 9 -2.79 14.78 -9.70
C THR A 9 -2.52 14.23 -8.31
N VAL A 10 -3.42 13.34 -7.87
CA VAL A 10 -3.20 12.46 -6.73
C VAL A 10 -3.26 11.03 -7.23
N ASP A 11 -2.23 10.24 -6.93
CA ASP A 11 -2.13 8.82 -7.29
C ASP A 11 -2.02 7.94 -6.03
N LEU A 12 -2.74 6.81 -6.01
CA LEU A 12 -2.73 5.87 -4.89
C LEU A 12 -2.06 4.55 -5.31
N CYS A 13 -0.99 4.17 -4.61
CA CYS A 13 -0.42 2.83 -4.69
C CYS A 13 -1.10 1.93 -3.64
N VAL A 14 -2.21 1.30 -4.02
CA VAL A 14 -2.96 0.39 -3.15
C VAL A 14 -2.32 -1.00 -3.21
N LEU A 15 -1.84 -1.48 -2.06
CA LEU A 15 -1.13 -2.74 -1.93
C LEU A 15 -1.98 -3.78 -1.21
N PHE A 16 -1.82 -5.04 -1.63
CA PHE A 16 -2.48 -6.21 -1.06
C PHE A 16 -1.47 -7.34 -0.88
N TYR A 17 -1.60 -8.14 0.17
CA TYR A 17 -0.82 -9.37 0.33
C TYR A 17 -1.62 -10.59 -0.16
N CYS A 18 -1.25 -11.09 -1.34
CA CYS A 18 -1.85 -12.31 -1.89
C CYS A 18 -1.27 -13.54 -1.20
N ARG A 19 -2.02 -14.12 -0.26
CA ARG A 19 -1.60 -15.30 0.51
C ARG A 19 -1.37 -16.51 -0.38
N ALA A 20 -2.19 -16.70 -1.41
CA ALA A 20 -2.11 -17.83 -2.34
C ALA A 20 -0.80 -17.86 -3.14
N SER A 21 -0.31 -16.70 -3.61
CA SER A 21 0.97 -16.62 -4.34
C SER A 21 2.15 -16.21 -3.46
N GLY A 22 1.90 -15.79 -2.21
CA GLY A 22 2.94 -15.39 -1.28
C GLY A 22 3.63 -14.06 -1.65
N GLU A 23 2.96 -13.17 -2.38
CA GLU A 23 3.56 -11.92 -2.89
C GLU A 23 2.72 -10.68 -2.58
N LEU A 24 3.35 -9.51 -2.63
CA LEU A 24 2.65 -8.22 -2.60
C LEU A 24 2.16 -7.86 -4.00
N LYS A 25 0.89 -7.48 -4.07
CA LYS A 25 0.21 -7.02 -5.27
C LYS A 25 -0.05 -5.51 -5.21
N LEU A 26 -0.12 -4.89 -6.38
CA LEU A 26 -0.46 -3.49 -6.60
C LEU A 26 -1.75 -3.41 -7.42
N LEU A 27 -2.70 -2.58 -6.98
CA LEU A 27 -3.91 -2.28 -7.75
C LEU A 27 -3.56 -1.38 -8.93
N LEU A 28 -3.93 -1.79 -10.13
CA LEU A 28 -3.88 -0.95 -11.33
C LEU A 28 -5.25 -0.90 -11.99
N ASN A 29 -5.50 0.22 -12.67
CA ASN A 29 -6.72 0.44 -13.44
C ASN A 29 -6.40 0.58 -14.91
N LYS A 30 -7.27 0.05 -15.76
CA LYS A 30 -7.19 0.26 -17.20
C LYS A 30 -7.68 1.69 -17.51
N ARG A 31 -6.89 2.45 -18.27
CA ARG A 31 -7.23 3.84 -18.63
C ARG A 31 -8.24 3.88 -19.79
N ASP A 32 -9.27 4.71 -19.66
CA ASP A 32 -10.27 4.88 -20.72
C ASP A 32 -9.99 6.05 -21.66
N ALA A 33 -9.08 6.96 -21.26
CA ALA A 33 -8.83 8.22 -21.96
C ALA A 33 -7.36 8.43 -22.31
N GLU A 34 -7.14 9.16 -23.40
CA GLU A 34 -5.81 9.62 -23.80
C GLU A 34 -5.23 10.64 -22.79
N PRO A 35 -3.89 10.71 -22.66
CA PRO A 35 -2.89 9.85 -23.30
C PRO A 35 -2.89 8.43 -22.71
N PHE A 36 -2.41 7.45 -23.49
CA PHE A 36 -2.25 6.05 -23.06
C PHE A 36 -3.59 5.35 -22.76
N ALA A 37 -4.62 5.58 -23.57
CA ALA A 37 -5.85 4.81 -23.45
C ALA A 37 -5.57 3.30 -23.59
N GLY A 38 -6.35 2.48 -22.87
CA GLY A 38 -6.21 1.02 -22.82
C GLY A 38 -5.03 0.49 -22.00
N HIS A 39 -4.13 1.33 -21.52
CA HIS A 39 -2.98 0.91 -20.69
C HIS A 39 -3.36 0.81 -19.21
N TRP A 40 -2.66 -0.04 -18.47
CA TRP A 40 -2.77 -0.15 -17.01
C TRP A 40 -1.98 0.98 -16.33
N ALA A 41 -2.56 1.61 -15.33
CA ALA A 41 -1.96 2.73 -14.61
C ALA A 41 -2.39 2.74 -13.14
N LEU A 42 -1.71 3.53 -12.31
CA LEU A 42 -2.13 3.77 -10.93
C LEU A 42 -3.54 4.41 -10.91
N PRO A 43 -4.38 4.06 -9.93
CA PRO A 43 -5.61 4.78 -9.69
C PRO A 43 -5.26 6.22 -9.30
N GLY A 44 -5.77 7.17 -10.08
CA GLY A 44 -5.42 8.58 -9.95
C GLY A 44 -6.56 9.53 -10.33
N VAL A 45 -6.52 10.74 -9.78
CA VAL A 45 -7.43 11.84 -10.10
C VAL A 45 -6.68 13.14 -10.32
N VAL A 46 -7.23 14.00 -11.16
CA VAL A 46 -6.81 15.40 -11.25
C VAL A 46 -7.46 16.17 -10.11
N VAL A 47 -6.67 16.98 -9.42
CA VAL A 47 -7.15 17.91 -8.39
C VAL A 47 -7.87 19.07 -9.06
N ASN A 48 -9.05 19.44 -8.56
CA ASN A 48 -9.95 20.41 -9.18
C ASN A 48 -10.30 20.06 -10.65
N GLY A 49 -10.43 18.76 -10.94
CA GLY A 49 -10.85 18.26 -12.26
C GLY A 49 -12.35 18.46 -12.49
N GLY A 50 -13.12 17.36 -12.46
CA GLY A 50 -14.58 17.40 -12.63
C GLY A 50 -15.36 17.85 -11.38
N VAL A 51 -14.68 17.97 -10.24
CA VAL A 51 -15.24 18.37 -8.95
C VAL A 51 -14.23 19.29 -8.27
N GLN A 52 -14.72 20.30 -7.54
CA GLN A 52 -13.87 21.18 -6.75
C GLN A 52 -13.36 20.45 -5.49
N ASP A 53 -12.06 20.46 -5.27
CA ASP A 53 -11.39 19.98 -4.06
C ASP A 53 -10.92 21.20 -3.25
N LEU A 54 -11.29 21.29 -1.97
CA LEU A 54 -10.86 22.41 -1.11
C LEU A 54 -9.42 22.21 -0.60
N SER A 55 -8.93 20.97 -0.63
CA SER A 55 -7.61 20.55 -0.19
C SER A 55 -7.15 19.29 -0.92
N LEU A 56 -5.86 18.95 -0.82
CA LEU A 56 -5.34 17.66 -1.31
C LEU A 56 -6.01 16.48 -0.62
N LYS A 57 -6.37 16.63 0.66
CA LYS A 57 -7.09 15.59 1.40
C LYS A 57 -8.43 15.28 0.74
N ASP A 58 -9.16 16.29 0.27
CA ASP A 58 -10.45 16.08 -0.40
C ASP A 58 -10.27 15.28 -1.70
N ALA A 59 -9.22 15.57 -2.47
CA ALA A 59 -8.90 14.81 -3.67
C ALA A 59 -8.53 13.34 -3.37
N VAL A 60 -7.79 13.10 -2.27
CA VAL A 60 -7.45 11.74 -1.80
C VAL A 60 -8.70 10.98 -1.38
N GLU A 61 -9.57 11.58 -0.56
CA GLU A 61 -10.80 10.93 -0.09
C GLU A 61 -11.77 10.67 -1.27
N ARG A 62 -11.84 11.60 -2.22
CA ARG A 62 -12.61 11.42 -3.46
C ARG A 62 -12.08 10.27 -4.29
N LEU A 63 -10.76 10.13 -4.44
CA LEU A 63 -10.16 8.99 -5.14
C LEU A 63 -10.42 7.68 -4.38
N ARG A 64 -10.22 7.66 -3.06
CA ARG A 64 -10.50 6.50 -2.21
C ARG A 64 -11.94 6.00 -2.35
N ALA A 65 -12.91 6.92 -2.36
CA ALA A 65 -14.33 6.59 -2.47
C ALA A 65 -14.81 6.32 -3.92
N SER A 66 -13.97 6.56 -4.93
CA SER A 66 -14.34 6.34 -6.33
C SER A 66 -14.26 4.88 -6.75
N ASP A 67 -14.91 4.53 -7.87
CA ASP A 67 -14.80 3.24 -8.56
C ASP A 67 -13.37 2.84 -8.94
N LYS A 68 -12.43 3.81 -8.95
CA LYS A 68 -11.02 3.54 -9.19
C LYS A 68 -10.33 2.85 -8.02
N VAL A 69 -10.80 3.06 -6.79
CA VAL A 69 -10.31 2.39 -5.59
C VAL A 69 -11.49 1.65 -4.99
N GLY A 70 -12.36 2.32 -4.23
CA GLY A 70 -13.60 1.73 -3.72
C GLY A 70 -13.37 0.59 -2.73
N LEU A 71 -12.19 0.54 -2.11
CA LEU A 71 -11.77 -0.51 -1.18
C LEU A 71 -11.60 0.05 0.24
N ASP A 72 -11.85 -0.80 1.23
CA ASP A 72 -11.57 -0.49 2.64
C ASP A 72 -10.07 -0.55 2.91
N LEU A 73 -9.45 0.63 3.02
CA LEU A 73 -8.03 0.77 3.30
C LEU A 73 -7.75 0.61 4.80
N ALA A 74 -6.92 -0.38 5.15
CA ALA A 74 -6.40 -0.58 6.50
C ALA A 74 -5.36 0.49 6.88
N TRP A 75 -4.68 1.05 5.89
CA TRP A 75 -3.69 2.12 6.08
C TRP A 75 -3.60 2.98 4.82
N SER A 76 -3.35 4.30 5.00
CA SER A 76 -2.91 5.16 3.91
C SER A 76 -2.03 6.30 4.43
N GLU A 77 -0.98 6.65 3.68
CA GLU A 77 -0.12 7.80 3.98
C GLU A 77 0.47 8.42 2.72
N GLN A 78 0.72 9.73 2.77
CA GLN A 78 1.44 10.43 1.71
C GLN A 78 2.90 10.00 1.70
N VAL A 79 3.45 9.70 0.52
CA VAL A 79 4.86 9.31 0.38
C VAL A 79 5.70 10.46 -0.13
N GLY A 80 5.24 11.15 -1.17
CA GLY A 80 6.00 12.20 -1.81
C GLY A 80 5.20 12.97 -2.86
N THR A 81 5.88 13.87 -3.55
CA THR A 81 5.36 14.59 -4.72
C THR A 81 6.46 14.66 -5.77
N VAL A 82 6.10 14.34 -7.01
CA VAL A 82 6.95 14.50 -8.19
C VAL A 82 6.37 15.60 -9.06
N GLY A 83 7.20 16.38 -9.75
CA GLY A 83 6.71 17.41 -10.66
C GLY A 83 7.76 17.92 -11.61
N ASP A 84 7.45 17.88 -12.90
CA ASP A 84 8.31 18.36 -13.98
C ASP A 84 7.51 18.56 -15.29
N ALA A 85 8.23 18.99 -16.34
CA ALA A 85 7.67 19.30 -17.65
C ALA A 85 7.53 18.07 -18.58
N PHE A 86 8.01 16.90 -18.17
CA PHE A 86 8.23 15.74 -19.04
C PHE A 86 7.40 14.52 -18.64
N ARG A 87 7.00 14.43 -17.36
CA ARG A 87 6.25 13.29 -16.82
C ARG A 87 4.88 13.11 -17.47
N ASP A 88 4.24 14.20 -17.88
CA ASP A 88 2.98 14.20 -18.61
C ASP A 88 3.16 14.91 -19.95
N PRO A 89 2.85 14.27 -21.08
CA PRO A 89 3.07 14.86 -22.41
C PRO A 89 2.18 16.08 -22.70
N ARG A 90 1.16 16.35 -21.86
CA ARG A 90 0.20 17.43 -22.11
C ARG A 90 0.71 18.79 -21.64
N CYS A 91 1.36 18.85 -20.48
CA CYS A 91 1.83 20.10 -19.88
C CYS A 91 2.75 19.83 -18.67
N TRP A 92 3.27 20.90 -18.07
CA TRP A 92 3.91 20.81 -16.76
C TRP A 92 2.91 20.20 -15.77
N SER A 93 3.33 19.16 -15.06
CA SER A 93 2.45 18.51 -14.09
C SER A 93 3.20 18.10 -12.85
N SER A 94 2.46 17.93 -11.76
CA SER A 94 2.94 17.26 -10.58
C SER A 94 1.92 16.25 -10.07
N SER A 95 2.40 15.24 -9.37
CA SER A 95 1.55 14.26 -8.69
C SER A 95 2.00 14.09 -7.26
N THR A 96 1.06 14.20 -6.31
CA THR A 96 1.25 13.77 -4.93
C THR A 96 0.77 12.33 -4.79
N TYR A 97 1.66 11.42 -4.38
CA TYR A 97 1.37 10.00 -4.38
C TYR A 97 1.39 9.40 -2.98
N TYR A 98 0.55 8.39 -2.80
CA TYR A 98 0.22 7.78 -1.51
C TYR A 98 0.50 6.28 -1.52
N LEU A 99 0.93 5.77 -0.37
CA LEU A 99 0.89 4.35 -0.04
C LEU A 99 -0.48 4.06 0.56
N ALA A 100 -1.12 2.97 0.14
CA ALA A 100 -2.33 2.45 0.75
C ALA A 100 -2.23 0.93 0.91
N ILE A 101 -2.87 0.37 1.93
CA ILE A 101 -2.87 -1.07 2.19
C ILE A 101 -4.30 -1.54 2.39
N VAL A 102 -4.67 -2.63 1.72
CA VAL A 102 -5.87 -3.41 2.01
C VAL A 102 -5.44 -4.71 2.70
N ALA A 103 -6.17 -5.08 3.75
CA ALA A 103 -5.85 -6.24 4.57
C ALA A 103 -6.41 -7.55 3.97
N ASP A 104 -7.63 -7.45 3.45
CA ASP A 104 -8.40 -8.59 2.99
C ASP A 104 -8.41 -8.68 1.47
N GLU A 105 -8.64 -9.89 0.98
CA GLU A 105 -8.90 -10.10 -0.44
C GLU A 105 -10.28 -9.53 -0.77
N VAL A 106 -10.34 -8.76 -1.85
CA VAL A 106 -11.53 -8.03 -2.27
C VAL A 106 -11.81 -8.32 -3.73
N GLU A 107 -13.09 -8.39 -4.07
CA GLU A 107 -13.52 -8.45 -5.46
C GLU A 107 -13.23 -7.11 -6.13
N LEU A 108 -12.55 -7.17 -7.27
CA LEU A 108 -12.20 -6.00 -8.07
C LEU A 108 -13.28 -5.70 -9.10
N GLY A 109 -13.42 -4.42 -9.46
CA GLY A 109 -14.25 -3.99 -10.58
C GLY A 109 -13.68 -4.41 -11.94
N GLU A 110 -14.49 -4.29 -12.99
CA GLU A 110 -14.17 -4.75 -14.36
C GLU A 110 -12.86 -4.16 -14.92
N HIS A 111 -12.53 -2.92 -14.55
CA HIS A 111 -11.35 -2.20 -15.04
C HIS A 111 -10.18 -2.20 -14.05
N GLN A 112 -10.23 -3.03 -13.01
CA GLN A 112 -9.21 -3.15 -11.98
C GLN A 112 -8.53 -4.52 -12.05
N ALA A 113 -7.23 -4.57 -11.77
CA ALA A 113 -6.53 -5.84 -11.59
C ALA A 113 -5.35 -5.72 -10.63
N TRP A 114 -5.01 -6.85 -9.99
CA TRP A 114 -3.83 -7.00 -9.15
C TRP A 114 -2.60 -7.37 -9.97
N PHE A 115 -1.55 -6.57 -9.89
CA PHE A 115 -0.25 -6.83 -10.52
C PHE A 115 0.84 -7.10 -9.49
N SER A 116 1.91 -7.79 -9.86
CA SER A 116 3.06 -7.97 -8.95
C SER A 116 3.69 -6.63 -8.62
N LEU A 117 3.79 -6.28 -7.33
CA LEU A 117 4.43 -5.03 -6.90
C LEU A 117 5.89 -4.97 -7.36
N ALA A 118 6.62 -6.07 -7.19
CA ALA A 118 8.03 -6.15 -7.57
C ALA A 118 8.22 -5.95 -9.08
N GLY A 119 7.43 -6.64 -9.90
CA GLY A 119 7.52 -6.52 -11.36
C GLY A 119 7.14 -5.12 -11.88
N VAL A 120 6.28 -4.38 -11.19
CA VAL A 120 6.02 -2.97 -11.53
C VAL A 120 7.16 -2.07 -11.04
N ALA A 121 7.65 -2.26 -9.81
CA ALA A 121 8.70 -1.43 -9.23
C ALA A 121 10.05 -1.53 -9.98
N ASP A 122 10.43 -2.74 -10.42
CA ASP A 122 11.66 -2.95 -11.21
C ASP A 122 11.48 -2.60 -12.71
N GLY A 123 10.25 -2.31 -13.12
CA GLY A 123 9.90 -1.93 -14.49
C GLY A 123 9.84 -3.10 -15.47
N SER A 124 9.78 -4.36 -15.01
CA SER A 124 9.43 -5.51 -15.85
C SER A 124 8.01 -5.39 -16.42
N ILE A 125 7.10 -4.76 -15.66
CA ILE A 125 5.77 -4.36 -16.09
C ILE A 125 5.79 -2.83 -16.28
N LYS A 126 5.73 -2.37 -17.53
CA LYS A 126 5.78 -0.94 -17.85
C LYS A 126 4.42 -0.27 -17.68
N LEU A 127 4.41 0.86 -16.98
CA LEU A 127 3.23 1.70 -16.80
C LEU A 127 3.40 3.03 -17.57
N PRO A 128 2.29 3.69 -17.93
CA PRO A 128 2.30 5.05 -18.48
C PRO A 128 2.95 6.08 -17.55
N PHE A 129 3.35 7.21 -18.15
CA PHE A 129 3.96 8.34 -17.45
C PHE A 129 5.23 7.92 -16.67
N ASP A 130 5.38 8.40 -15.45
CA ASP A 130 6.43 8.07 -14.48
C ASP A 130 5.95 7.11 -13.37
N HIS A 131 4.85 6.39 -13.59
CA HIS A 131 4.21 5.57 -12.55
C HIS A 131 5.12 4.48 -11.99
N ASN A 132 6.01 3.87 -12.80
CA ASN A 132 6.98 2.91 -12.29
C ASN A 132 7.90 3.53 -11.22
N SER A 133 8.34 4.77 -11.40
CA SER A 133 9.16 5.49 -10.43
C SER A 133 8.39 5.82 -9.15
N ILE A 134 7.11 6.20 -9.27
CA ILE A 134 6.21 6.39 -8.12
C ILE A 134 6.08 5.09 -7.31
N VAL A 135 5.84 3.96 -7.99
CA VAL A 135 5.70 2.65 -7.34
C VAL A 135 6.99 2.24 -6.64
N ALA A 136 8.15 2.42 -7.28
CA ALA A 136 9.45 2.14 -6.66
C ALA A 136 9.67 2.97 -5.37
N ALA A 137 9.35 4.26 -5.40
CA ALA A 137 9.44 5.13 -4.22
C ALA A 137 8.48 4.70 -3.09
N VAL A 138 7.27 4.25 -3.44
CA VAL A 138 6.30 3.71 -2.47
C VAL A 138 6.80 2.39 -1.86
N GLN A 139 7.39 1.50 -2.67
CA GLN A 139 7.98 0.26 -2.18
C GLN A 139 9.14 0.54 -1.22
N GLU A 140 10.01 1.50 -1.55
CA GLU A 140 11.11 1.92 -0.67
C GLU A 140 10.59 2.53 0.63
N ARG A 141 9.53 3.33 0.58
CA ARG A 141 8.87 3.87 1.78
C ARG A 141 8.31 2.76 2.66
N LEU A 142 7.63 1.77 2.07
CA LEU A 142 7.09 0.61 2.77
C LEU A 142 8.23 -0.15 3.46
N PHE A 143 9.30 -0.47 2.73
CA PHE A 143 10.50 -1.13 3.26
C PHE A 143 11.08 -0.35 4.44
N SER A 144 11.40 0.92 4.22
CA SER A 144 12.09 1.77 5.19
C SER A 144 11.29 1.93 6.48
N LYS A 145 9.98 2.17 6.37
CA LYS A 145 9.11 2.32 7.54
C LYS A 145 8.88 1.00 8.28
N SER A 146 8.95 -0.13 7.59
CA SER A 146 8.79 -1.46 8.19
C SER A 146 9.99 -1.88 9.04
N LEU A 147 11.17 -1.28 8.82
CA LEU A 147 12.33 -1.53 9.66
C LEU A 147 12.08 -1.19 11.13
N TYR A 148 11.30 -0.15 11.42
CA TYR A 148 11.10 0.38 12.77
C TYR A 148 9.63 0.54 13.18
N SER A 149 8.67 0.03 12.41
CA SER A 149 7.24 0.10 12.76
C SER A 149 6.51 -1.23 12.57
N SER A 150 5.27 -1.27 13.05
CA SER A 150 4.32 -2.37 12.85
C SER A 150 3.59 -2.33 11.50
N LEU A 151 3.98 -1.46 10.57
CA LEU A 151 3.28 -1.24 9.29
C LEU A 151 2.98 -2.53 8.50
N PRO A 152 3.88 -3.54 8.41
CA PRO A 152 3.57 -4.80 7.71
C PRO A 152 2.36 -5.57 8.27
N LEU A 153 1.97 -5.33 9.52
CA LEU A 153 0.81 -6.00 10.10
C LEU A 153 -0.52 -5.50 9.49
N MET A 154 -0.53 -4.34 8.83
CA MET A 154 -1.72 -3.80 8.15
C MET A 154 -2.24 -4.70 7.02
N PHE A 155 -1.40 -5.59 6.49
CA PHE A 155 -1.78 -6.58 5.48
C PHE A 155 -2.50 -7.80 6.06
N LEU A 156 -2.55 -7.96 7.38
CA LEU A 156 -3.02 -9.21 8.01
C LEU A 156 -4.45 -9.13 8.56
N GLY A 157 -5.07 -7.95 8.54
CA GLY A 157 -6.41 -7.72 9.06
C GLY A 157 -6.46 -7.72 10.59
N ASP A 158 -7.67 -7.89 11.12
CA ASP A 158 -7.93 -7.73 12.56
C ASP A 158 -7.48 -8.91 13.42
N GLU A 159 -7.10 -10.04 12.80
CA GLU A 159 -6.64 -11.22 13.53
C GLU A 159 -5.63 -12.05 12.74
N PHE A 160 -4.45 -12.24 13.32
CA PHE A 160 -3.35 -12.97 12.71
C PHE A 160 -2.52 -13.77 13.72
N SER A 161 -1.65 -14.62 13.19
CA SER A 161 -0.73 -15.47 13.93
C SER A 161 0.73 -15.00 13.78
N ALA A 162 1.60 -15.39 14.72
CA ALA A 162 3.02 -15.04 14.66
C ALA A 162 3.74 -15.52 13.38
N PRO A 163 3.42 -16.68 12.78
CA PRO A 163 3.95 -17.07 11.47
C PRO A 163 3.52 -16.14 10.33
N GLU A 164 2.26 -15.71 10.29
CA GLU A 164 1.78 -14.74 9.28
C GLU A 164 2.51 -13.40 9.42
N ALA A 165 2.69 -12.91 10.65
CA ALA A 165 3.52 -11.74 10.94
C ALA A 165 4.96 -11.93 10.45
N THR A 166 5.56 -13.09 10.72
CA THR A 166 6.94 -13.38 10.25
C THR A 166 7.03 -13.36 8.73
N MET A 167 6.04 -13.93 8.04
CA MET A 167 5.99 -13.97 6.58
C MET A 167 5.92 -12.57 6.00
N ILE A 168 4.95 -11.75 6.42
CA ILE A 168 4.76 -10.42 5.83
C ILE A 168 5.94 -9.49 6.10
N PHE A 169 6.54 -9.54 7.30
CA PHE A 169 7.76 -8.79 7.59
C PHE A 169 8.92 -9.25 6.72
N SER A 170 9.07 -10.56 6.49
CA SER A 170 10.14 -11.08 5.63
C SER A 170 9.96 -10.69 4.17
N LEU A 171 8.72 -10.70 3.69
CA LEU A 171 8.35 -10.30 2.34
C LEU A 171 8.62 -8.82 2.10
N VAL A 172 8.15 -7.94 3.00
CA VAL A 172 8.36 -6.49 2.89
C VAL A 172 9.83 -6.11 3.01
N LEU A 173 10.58 -6.76 3.90
CA LEU A 173 12.02 -6.50 4.10
C LEU A 173 12.91 -7.23 3.09
N ALA A 174 12.33 -7.96 2.13
CA ALA A 174 13.03 -8.74 1.11
C ALA A 174 14.13 -9.66 1.69
N ARG A 175 13.94 -10.16 2.92
CA ARG A 175 14.87 -11.07 3.59
C ARG A 175 14.17 -11.85 4.69
N PRO A 176 14.62 -13.08 5.02
CA PRO A 176 14.08 -13.83 6.15
C PRO A 176 14.24 -13.06 7.47
N VAL A 177 13.15 -12.95 8.24
CA VAL A 177 13.15 -12.40 9.59
C VAL A 177 13.07 -13.52 10.62
N LEU A 178 13.85 -13.39 11.70
CA LEU A 178 13.83 -14.36 12.79
C LEU A 178 12.48 -14.36 13.52
N LYS A 179 11.92 -15.55 13.72
CA LYS A 179 10.68 -15.76 14.48
C LYS A 179 10.75 -15.19 15.90
N THR A 180 11.93 -15.22 16.52
CA THR A 180 12.18 -14.67 17.86
C THR A 180 12.02 -13.15 17.88
N SER A 181 12.57 -12.44 16.89
CA SER A 181 12.43 -10.99 16.76
C SER A 181 10.98 -10.56 16.57
N ILE A 182 10.22 -11.30 15.76
CA ILE A 182 8.79 -11.03 15.56
C ILE A 182 8.01 -11.28 16.85
N ARG A 183 8.27 -12.38 17.56
CA ARG A 183 7.63 -12.64 18.87
C ARG A 183 7.89 -11.52 19.88
N GLN A 184 9.11 -11.01 19.97
CA GLN A 184 9.44 -9.88 20.84
C GLN A 184 8.69 -8.60 20.45
N ARG A 185 8.58 -8.31 19.14
CA ARG A 185 7.79 -7.18 18.65
C ARG A 185 6.30 -7.33 18.97
N LEU A 186 5.72 -8.51 18.77
CA LEU A 186 4.32 -8.78 19.12
C LEU A 186 4.07 -8.65 20.62
N LEU A 187 5.01 -9.09 21.47
CA LEU A 187 4.92 -8.89 22.91
C LEU A 187 4.88 -7.41 23.28
N LYS A 188 5.77 -6.58 22.71
CA LYS A 188 5.75 -5.12 22.92
C LYS A 188 4.41 -4.50 22.51
N LEU A 189 3.82 -4.93 21.39
CA LEU A 189 2.50 -4.45 20.96
C LEU A 189 1.41 -4.85 21.96
N THR A 190 1.44 -6.08 22.48
CA THR A 190 0.49 -6.53 23.52
C THR A 190 0.64 -5.70 24.80
N GLU A 191 1.87 -5.48 25.27
CA GLU A 191 2.17 -4.64 26.44
C GLU A 191 1.70 -3.19 26.25
N ALA A 192 1.84 -2.65 25.03
CA ALA A 192 1.36 -1.32 24.65
C ALA A 192 -0.16 -1.25 24.34
N GLY A 193 -0.89 -2.38 24.46
CA GLY A 193 -2.33 -2.44 24.23
C GLY A 193 -2.77 -2.35 22.77
N TYR A 194 -1.89 -2.66 21.82
CA TYR A 194 -2.21 -2.76 20.39
C TYR A 194 -2.77 -4.13 20.01
N LEU A 195 -2.39 -5.17 20.75
CA LEU A 195 -2.78 -6.56 20.49
C LEU A 195 -3.33 -7.24 21.73
N ARG A 196 -4.15 -8.27 21.51
CA ARG A 196 -4.65 -9.16 22.57
C ARG A 196 -4.66 -10.60 22.09
N GLU A 197 -4.17 -11.53 22.90
CA GLU A 197 -4.33 -12.96 22.63
C GLU A 197 -5.80 -13.35 22.55
N THR A 198 -6.18 -14.10 21.53
CA THR A 198 -7.60 -14.46 21.33
C THR A 198 -8.01 -15.75 22.03
N GLY A 199 -7.04 -16.57 22.46
CA GLY A 199 -7.26 -17.95 22.90
C GLY A 199 -7.64 -18.92 21.77
N ARG A 200 -7.90 -18.42 20.56
CA ARG A 200 -8.20 -19.22 19.37
C ARG A 200 -6.92 -19.72 18.72
N LYS A 201 -7.07 -20.73 17.87
CA LYS A 201 -6.00 -21.21 17.01
C LYS A 201 -6.50 -21.32 15.58
N LYS A 202 -5.71 -20.84 14.62
CA LYS A 202 -5.94 -21.08 13.19
C LYS A 202 -5.18 -22.33 12.76
N ASN A 203 -5.82 -23.19 11.97
CA ASN A 203 -5.15 -24.28 11.28
C ASN A 203 -4.34 -23.65 10.13
N GLY A 204 -3.01 -23.75 10.17
CA GLY A 204 -2.19 -23.39 9.02
C GLY A 204 -2.20 -24.51 7.97
N GLU A 205 -1.68 -24.25 6.77
CA GLU A 205 -1.48 -25.28 5.76
C GLU A 205 -0.55 -26.39 6.31
N GLY A 206 -1.14 -27.55 6.65
CA GLY A 206 -0.42 -28.78 6.98
C GLY A 206 0.29 -28.84 8.35
N GLY A 207 0.00 -27.92 9.28
CA GLY A 207 0.76 -27.80 10.55
C GLY A 207 -0.07 -27.79 11.84
N ARG A 208 0.62 -27.77 12.99
CA ARG A 208 0.01 -27.61 14.33
C ARG A 208 -0.79 -26.30 14.38
N PRO A 209 -1.98 -26.27 15.00
CA PRO A 209 -2.77 -25.05 15.14
C PRO A 209 -1.97 -23.92 15.81
N GLN A 210 -2.00 -22.73 15.22
CA GLN A 210 -1.24 -21.54 15.65
C GLN A 210 -2.13 -20.59 16.44
N ALA A 211 -1.67 -20.15 17.61
CA ALA A 211 -2.38 -19.14 18.39
C ALA A 211 -2.45 -17.81 17.62
N THR A 212 -3.58 -17.11 17.77
CA THR A 212 -3.80 -15.80 17.13
C THR A 212 -3.88 -14.67 18.14
N VAL A 213 -3.59 -13.47 17.65
CA VAL A 213 -3.79 -12.19 18.33
C VAL A 213 -4.81 -11.38 17.54
N ALA A 214 -5.64 -10.62 18.25
CA ALA A 214 -6.55 -9.64 17.67
C ALA A 214 -5.95 -8.24 17.77
N VAL A 215 -6.15 -7.43 16.73
CA VAL A 215 -5.80 -6.01 16.69
C VAL A 215 -6.82 -5.23 17.50
N LEU A 216 -6.34 -4.46 18.49
CA LEU A 216 -7.19 -3.60 19.34
C LEU A 216 -7.28 -2.16 18.83
N LYS A 217 -6.32 -1.73 18.00
CA LYS A 217 -6.25 -0.38 17.43
C LYS A 217 -6.08 -0.46 15.90
N PRO A 218 -7.15 -0.80 15.15
CA PRO A 218 -7.10 -0.85 13.69
C PRO A 218 -6.68 0.51 13.11
N GLY A 219 -5.82 0.48 12.09
CA GLY A 219 -5.32 1.70 11.44
C GLY A 219 -4.29 2.48 12.25
N GLU A 220 -3.84 2.01 13.42
CA GLU A 220 -2.71 2.63 14.15
C GLU A 220 -1.43 1.82 14.00
N ILE A 221 -0.31 2.51 13.78
CA ILE A 221 1.02 1.90 13.76
C ILE A 221 1.75 2.13 15.09
N TYR A 222 2.45 1.10 15.54
CA TYR A 222 3.40 1.16 16.64
C TYR A 222 4.82 1.35 16.10
N PHE A 223 5.60 2.24 16.72
CA PHE A 223 7.01 2.45 16.40
C PHE A 223 7.89 1.77 17.45
N PHE A 224 8.83 0.93 17.01
CA PHE A 224 9.74 0.21 17.86
C PHE A 224 11.02 1.01 18.12
N ASP A 225 11.54 0.93 19.34
CA ASP A 225 12.80 1.60 19.72
C ASP A 225 14.03 1.07 18.97
N ARG A 226 13.94 -0.14 18.41
CA ARG A 226 15.03 -0.79 17.66
C ARG A 226 14.57 -1.20 16.29
N SER A 227 15.39 -0.85 15.31
CA SER A 227 15.22 -1.22 13.91
C SER A 227 15.53 -2.70 13.70
N PHE A 228 15.01 -3.30 12.62
CA PHE A 228 15.50 -4.59 12.12
C PHE A 228 16.92 -4.51 11.52
N ALA A 229 17.41 -3.31 11.23
CA ALA A 229 18.76 -3.11 10.69
C ALA A 229 19.86 -3.22 11.76
N GLU A 230 19.49 -3.17 13.04
CA GLU A 230 20.39 -3.19 14.20
C GLU A 230 20.42 -4.54 14.92
#